data_AF-V7P9A6-F1
#
_entry.id   AF-V7P9A6-F1
#
_cell.length_a   1.000
_cell.length_b   1.000
_cell.length_c   1.000
_cell.angle_alpha   90.00
_cell.angle_beta   90.00
_cell.angle_gamma   90.00
#
_symmetry.space_group_name_H-M   'P 1'
#
loop_
_entity.id
_entity.type
_entity.pdbx_description
1 polymer ?
#
loop_
_entity_poly.entity_id
_entity_poly.type
_entity_poly.pdbx_seq_one_letter_code
_entity_poly.pdbx_strand_id
1 'polypeptide(L)'
;MNSKVCDIINVADKYVVDDPNNPGEYNSTQLLKAAFSDINFSSDDQKLSSGFIALLKLLNDNNNNNENLEGDKLVEYAILWL
;
A
#
# COMPACT_ATOMS: atom_id res chain seq x y z
N MET A 1 -16.16 0.47 -6.29
CA MET A 1 -14.97 0.41 -5.41
C MET A 1 -15.34 1.10 -4.11
N ASN A 2 -15.10 0.47 -2.95
CA ASN A 2 -15.40 1.08 -1.65
C ASN A 2 -14.49 2.30 -1.46
N SER A 3 -15.03 3.44 -0.98
CA SER A 3 -14.25 4.68 -0.82
C SER A 3 -13.00 4.46 0.04
N LYS A 4 -13.08 3.60 1.06
CA LYS A 4 -11.94 3.25 1.92
C LYS A 4 -10.82 2.53 1.17
N VAL A 5 -11.16 1.64 0.23
CA VAL A 5 -10.17 0.93 -0.58
C VAL A 5 -9.44 1.91 -1.51
N CYS A 6 -10.18 2.85 -2.11
CA CYS A 6 -9.59 3.92 -2.91
C CYS A 6 -8.66 4.83 -2.08
N ASP A 7 -9.06 5.18 -0.85
CA ASP A 7 -8.23 6.01 0.04
C ASP A 7 -6.91 5.32 0.39
N ILE A 8 -6.95 4.02 0.71
CA ILE A 8 -5.76 3.22 1.02
C ILE A 8 -4.83 3.10 -0.19
N ILE A 9 -5.41 2.88 -1.38
CA ILE A 9 -4.62 2.80 -2.63
C ILE A 9 -3.99 4.15 -2.96
N ASN A 10 -4.72 5.26 -2.86
CA ASN A 10 -4.18 6.61 -3.09
C ASN A 10 -3.04 6.95 -2.12
N VAL A 11 -3.14 6.49 -0.87
CA VAL A 11 -2.06 6.58 0.10
C VAL A 11 -0.86 5.78 -0.38
N ALA A 12 -1.01 4.50 -0.70
CA ALA A 12 0.09 3.66 -1.17
C ALA A 12 0.76 4.21 -2.43
N ASP A 13 0.00 4.74 -3.38
CA ASP A 13 0.48 5.35 -4.62
C ASP A 13 1.42 6.52 -4.34
N LYS A 14 0.98 7.48 -3.51
CA LYS A 14 1.80 8.63 -3.10
C LYS A 14 3.09 8.22 -2.40
N TYR A 15 3.05 7.18 -1.57
CA TYR A 15 4.20 6.75 -0.79
C TYR A 15 5.20 5.89 -1.57
N VAL A 16 4.79 5.18 -2.63
CA VAL A 16 5.66 4.25 -3.38
C VAL A 16 6.11 4.82 -4.73
N VAL A 17 5.20 5.45 -5.47
CA VAL A 17 5.47 6.03 -6.80
C VAL A 17 6.03 7.46 -6.68
N ASP A 18 5.83 8.10 -5.52
CA ASP A 18 6.12 9.51 -5.21
C ASP A 18 5.26 10.48 -6.05
N ASP A 19 4.78 11.57 -5.44
CA ASP A 19 3.99 12.54 -6.19
C ASP A 19 4.91 13.36 -7.10
N PRO A 20 4.78 13.29 -8.43
CA PRO A 20 5.65 14.04 -9.33
C PRO A 20 5.54 15.56 -9.15
N ASN A 21 4.44 16.06 -8.57
CA ASN A 21 4.27 17.47 -8.25
C ASN A 21 4.88 17.87 -6.90
N ASN A 22 5.03 16.91 -5.97
CA ASN A 22 5.55 17.14 -4.63
C ASN A 22 6.59 16.05 -4.25
N PRO A 23 7.69 15.96 -5.01
CA PRO A 23 8.67 14.88 -4.82
C PRO A 23 9.28 14.95 -3.42
N GLY A 24 9.25 13.82 -2.71
CA GLY A 24 9.78 13.68 -1.36
C GLY A 24 8.90 14.21 -0.23
N GLU A 25 7.68 14.67 -0.51
CA GLU A 25 6.69 15.00 0.53
C GLU A 25 6.23 13.72 1.27
N TYR A 26 6.10 12.62 0.54
CA TYR A 26 5.61 11.35 1.05
C TYR A 26 6.77 10.34 1.18
N ASN A 27 7.07 9.94 2.42
CA ASN A 27 8.14 9.00 2.70
C ASN A 27 7.62 7.56 2.75
N SER A 28 7.98 6.74 1.74
CA SER A 28 7.68 5.30 1.66
C SER A 28 7.92 4.53 2.96
N THR A 29 8.88 4.98 3.77
CA THR A 29 9.16 4.50 5.14
C THR A 29 7.92 4.41 6.02
N GLN A 30 6.99 5.37 5.94
CA GLN A 30 5.80 5.38 6.79
C GLN A 30 4.83 4.27 6.43
N LEU A 31 4.61 4.03 5.13
CA LEU A 31 3.81 2.91 4.63
C LEU A 31 4.47 1.57 4.99
N LEU A 32 5.78 1.46 4.75
CA LEU A 32 6.53 0.22 4.94
C LEU A 32 6.58 -0.22 6.40
N LYS A 33 6.60 0.72 7.36
CA LYS A 33 6.51 0.43 8.80
C LYS A 33 5.22 -0.27 9.21
N ALA A 34 4.16 -0.19 8.40
CA ALA A 34 2.93 -0.93 8.66
C ALA A 34 3.14 -2.45 8.46
N ALA A 35 3.99 -2.83 7.50
CA ALA A 35 4.26 -4.23 7.17
C ALA A 35 5.53 -4.80 7.79
N PHE A 36 6.58 -3.99 7.96
CA PHE A 36 7.91 -4.47 8.29
C PHE A 36 8.51 -3.76 9.51
N SER A 37 9.25 -4.51 10.34
CA SER A 37 10.03 -3.98 11.46
C SER A 37 11.40 -3.45 11.06
N ASP A 38 11.94 -3.92 9.92
CA ASP A 38 13.16 -3.42 9.29
C ASP A 38 12.81 -2.97 7.86
N ILE A 39 13.31 -1.80 7.47
CA ILE A 39 12.94 -1.10 6.23
C ILE A 39 14.15 -0.78 5.35
N ASN A 40 15.27 -1.47 5.56
CA ASN A 40 16.46 -1.32 4.72
C ASN A 40 16.25 -1.95 3.32
N PHE A 41 15.48 -1.26 2.47
CA PHE A 41 15.28 -1.62 1.07
C PHE A 41 16.19 -0.77 0.19
N SER A 42 17.08 -1.42 -0.55
CA SER A 42 18.16 -0.73 -1.28
C SER A 42 17.88 -0.60 -2.77
N SER A 43 17.05 -1.46 -3.36
CA SER A 43 16.66 -1.39 -4.76
C SER A 43 15.22 -0.93 -4.95
N ASP A 44 14.92 -0.38 -6.12
CA ASP A 44 13.55 0.06 -6.44
C ASP A 44 12.59 -1.13 -6.57
N ASP A 45 13.05 -2.29 -7.06
CA ASP A 45 12.28 -3.55 -7.04
C ASP A 45 11.91 -3.98 -5.61
N GLN A 46 12.83 -3.81 -4.65
CA GLN A 46 12.56 -4.11 -3.25
C GLN A 46 11.55 -3.12 -2.66
N LYS A 47 11.62 -1.83 -3.02
CA LYS A 47 10.64 -0.83 -2.58
C LYS A 47 9.26 -1.12 -3.15
N LEU A 48 9.16 -1.46 -4.44
CA LEU A 48 7.90 -1.78 -5.10
C LEU A 48 7.25 -3.04 -4.50
N SER A 49 7.99 -4.13 -4.38
CA SER A 49 7.51 -5.37 -3.77
C SER A 49 7.12 -5.20 -2.31
N SER A 50 7.87 -4.40 -1.55
CA SER A 50 7.54 -4.11 -0.15
C SER A 50 6.34 -3.17 -0.02
N GLY A 51 6.18 -2.21 -0.94
CA GLY A 51 5.00 -1.36 -1.06
C GLY A 51 3.73 -2.18 -1.32
N PHE A 52 3.81 -3.15 -2.23
CA PHE A 52 2.71 -4.10 -2.49
C PHE A 52 2.30 -4.90 -1.25
N ILE A 53 3.28 -5.44 -0.50
CA ILE A 53 3.00 -6.19 0.75
C ILE A 53 2.38 -5.26 1.81
N ALA A 54 2.86 -4.03 1.93
CA ALA A 54 2.30 -3.04 2.84
C ALA A 54 0.86 -2.67 2.48
N LEU A 55 0.55 -2.48 1.19
CA LEU A 55 -0.79 -2.24 0.70
C LEU A 55 -1.74 -3.41 1.04
N LEU A 56 -1.33 -4.65 0.76
CA LEU A 56 -2.11 -5.84 1.10
C LEU A 56 -2.44 -5.91 2.60
N LYS A 57 -1.45 -5.65 3.45
CA LYS A 57 -1.63 -5.67 4.90
C LYS A 57 -2.59 -4.56 5.36
N LEU A 58 -2.44 -3.35 4.83
CA LEU A 58 -3.34 -2.22 5.13
C LEU A 58 -4.78 -2.51 4.69
N LEU A 59 -4.97 -3.08 3.50
CA LEU A 59 -6.29 -3.46 3.01
C LEU A 59 -6.92 -4.56 3.89
N ASN A 60 -6.14 -5.54 4.31
CA ASN A 60 -6.59 -6.60 5.21
C ASN A 60 -6.94 -6.08 6.61
N ASP A 61 -6.09 -5.24 7.20
CA ASP A 61 -6.27 -4.71 8.55
C ASP A 61 -7.45 -3.73 8.65
N ASN A 62 -7.69 -2.94 7.60
CA ASN A 62 -8.76 -1.93 7.55
C ASN A 62 -10.14 -2.46 7.12
N ASN A 63 -10.22 -3.72 6.70
CA ASN A 63 -11.48 -4.39 6.34
C ASN A 63 -12.27 -4.96 7.53
N ASN A 64 -11.81 -4.77 8.77
CA ASN A 64 -12.47 -5.26 9.99
C ASN A 64 -13.84 -4.59 10.33
N ASN A 65 -14.37 -3.70 9.48
CA ASN A 65 -15.64 -3.00 9.71
C ASN A 65 -16.84 -3.74 9.07
N ASN A 66 -17.04 -5.03 9.38
CA ASN A 66 -18.17 -5.87 8.95
C ASN A 66 -18.34 -6.14 7.44
N GLU A 67 -17.51 -5.55 6.58
CA GLU A 67 -17.38 -5.90 5.17
C GLU A 67 -16.04 -6.62 4.99
N ASN A 68 -15.97 -7.88 5.41
CA ASN A 68 -14.84 -8.73 5.05
C ASN A 68 -14.85 -8.87 3.52
N LEU A 69 -14.13 -7.99 2.83
CA LEU A 69 -13.89 -8.13 1.41
C LEU A 69 -13.22 -9.50 1.23
N GLU A 70 -13.84 -10.38 0.45
CA GLU A 70 -13.28 -11.71 0.17
C GLU A 70 -11.81 -11.55 -0.22
N GLY A 71 -10.93 -12.39 0.33
CA GLY A 71 -9.48 -12.29 0.12
C GLY A 71 -9.13 -12.17 -1.37
N ASP A 72 -9.89 -12.84 -2.23
CA ASP A 72 -9.73 -12.78 -3.69
C ASP A 72 -9.89 -11.36 -4.25
N LYS A 73 -10.86 -10.58 -3.77
CA LYS A 73 -11.07 -9.18 -4.20
C LYS A 73 -10.00 -8.24 -3.66
N LEU A 74 -9.44 -8.53 -2.48
CA LEU A 74 -8.33 -7.75 -1.91
C LEU A 74 -7.07 -7.92 -2.73
N VAL A 75 -6.78 -9.16 -3.09
CA VAL A 75 -5.62 -9.50 -3.94
C VAL A 75 -5.81 -8.92 -5.34
N GLU A 76 -7.02 -8.96 -5.90
CA GLU A 76 -7.32 -8.33 -7.20
C GLU A 76 -7.02 -6.82 -7.19
N TYR A 77 -7.45 -6.09 -6.16
CA TYR A 77 -7.16 -4.65 -6.05
C TYR A 77 -5.68 -4.35 -5.84
N ALA A 78 -4.96 -5.16 -5.07
CA ALA A 78 -3.52 -4.99 -4.90
C ALA A 78 -2.77 -5.28 -6.21
N ILE A 79 -3.19 -6.29 -6.98
CA ILE A 79 -2.58 -6.63 -8.28
C ILE A 79 -2.85 -5.54 -9.32
N LEU A 80 -4.06 -4.95 -9.34
CA LEU A 80 -4.38 -3.84 -10.25
C LEU A 80 -3.57 -2.57 -9.97
N TRP A 81 -3.08 -2.41 -8.74
CA TRP A 81 -2.22 -1.29 -8.37
C TRP A 81 -0.76 -1.46 -8.83
N LEU A 82 -0.29 -2.71 -8.98
CA LEU A 82 1.09 -3.04 -9.39
C LEU A 82 1.31 -2.78 -10.89
#